data_AF-A0A8B6E9X7-F1
#
_entry.id   AF-A0A8B6E9X7-F1
#
_cell.length_a   1.000
_cell.length_b   1.000
_cell.length_c   1.000
_cell.angle_alpha   90.00
_cell.angle_beta   90.00
_cell.angle_gamma   90.00
#
_symmetry.space_group_name_H-M   'P 1'
#
loop_
_entity.id
_entity.type
_entity.pdbx_description
1 polymer ?
#
loop_
_entity_poly.entity_id
_entity_poly.type
_entity_poly.pdbx_seq_one_letter_code
_entity_poly.pdbx_strand_id
1 'polypeptide(L)'
;MKITEDLVKSLCSKASLRAVLSLNLSDKEINGSLDCTVLEQLANLSVLDISQNSITDIPESFSLQRLETLDCSFNNIKSLKFIQNFKNCTQLYLDGNDDIQLTDKVKAFRMNPSIHFIDEIRRATVENFKEKFEVMVSYILSKIKIFIV
;
A
#
# COMPACT_ATOMS: atom_id res chain seq x y z
N MET A 1 10.62 -10.78 -12.09
CA MET A 1 9.56 -11.65 -12.65
C MET A 1 8.28 -10.83 -12.88
N LYS A 2 7.44 -11.20 -13.86
CA LYS A 2 6.09 -10.62 -14.02
C LYS A 2 5.05 -11.42 -13.21
N ILE A 3 4.00 -10.77 -12.75
CA ILE A 3 2.86 -11.45 -12.14
C ILE A 3 2.02 -12.05 -13.27
N THR A 4 1.83 -13.37 -13.26
CA THR A 4 1.01 -14.09 -14.23
C THR A 4 -0.18 -14.76 -13.57
N GLU A 5 -1.20 -15.09 -14.35
CA GLU A 5 -2.35 -15.84 -13.86
C GLU A 5 -1.95 -17.22 -13.33
N ASP A 6 -1.01 -17.88 -14.00
CA ASP A 6 -0.47 -19.17 -13.56
C ASP A 6 0.27 -19.06 -12.22
N LEU A 7 1.03 -17.97 -12.00
CA LEU A 7 1.65 -17.70 -10.71
C LEU A 7 0.58 -17.57 -9.62
N VAL A 8 -0.42 -16.70 -9.83
CA VAL A 8 -1.47 -16.47 -8.84
C VAL A 8 -2.29 -17.75 -8.57
N LYS A 9 -2.63 -18.53 -9.62
CA LYS A 9 -3.29 -19.82 -9.50
C LYS A 9 -2.43 -20.90 -8.82
N SER A 10 -1.11 -20.85 -8.98
CA SER A 10 -0.21 -21.78 -8.28
C SER A 10 -0.17 -21.52 -6.78
N LEU A 11 -0.38 -20.26 -6.38
CA LEU A 11 -0.36 -19.82 -4.98
C LEU A 11 -1.73 -19.94 -4.31
N CYS A 12 -2.81 -19.91 -5.09
CA CYS A 12 -4.18 -20.05 -4.61
C CYS A 12 -4.68 -21.47 -4.94
N SER A 13 -4.94 -22.31 -3.94
CA SER A 13 -5.24 -23.75 -4.06
C SER A 13 -6.42 -24.09 -5.01
N LYS A 14 -6.25 -24.09 -6.35
CA LYS A 14 -7.28 -24.34 -7.39
C LYS A 14 -8.65 -23.65 -7.18
N ALA A 15 -8.78 -22.78 -6.18
CA ALA A 15 -10.00 -22.10 -5.84
C ALA A 15 -10.25 -21.05 -6.92
N SER A 16 -11.52 -20.73 -7.16
CA SER A 16 -11.86 -19.58 -7.99
C SER A 16 -11.05 -18.36 -7.52
N LEU A 17 -10.50 -17.58 -8.44
CA LEU A 17 -9.80 -16.32 -8.10
C LEU A 17 -10.66 -15.40 -7.24
N ARG A 18 -11.99 -15.51 -7.35
CA ARG A 18 -12.95 -14.77 -6.52
C ARG A 18 -13.03 -15.27 -5.08
N ALA A 19 -12.54 -16.45 -4.74
CA ALA A 19 -12.54 -16.97 -3.37
C ALA A 19 -11.28 -16.55 -2.58
N VAL A 20 -10.28 -15.98 -3.25
CA VAL A 20 -9.03 -15.57 -2.63
C VAL A 20 -9.25 -14.34 -1.76
N LEU A 21 -8.98 -14.49 -0.46
CA LEU A 21 -9.06 -13.40 0.52
C LEU A 21 -7.68 -12.83 0.85
N SER A 22 -6.64 -13.68 0.83
CA SER A 22 -5.27 -13.29 1.12
C SER A 22 -4.34 -13.84 0.04
N LEU A 23 -3.43 -13.02 -0.45
CA LEU A 23 -2.43 -13.41 -1.44
C LEU A 23 -1.04 -12.93 -0.99
N ASN A 24 -0.11 -13.87 -0.92
CA ASN A 24 1.30 -13.60 -0.63
C ASN A 24 2.15 -13.75 -1.91
N LEU A 25 2.72 -12.63 -2.34
CA LEU A 25 3.67 -12.47 -3.43
C LEU A 25 5.00 -11.90 -2.91
N SER A 26 5.28 -12.05 -1.62
CA SER A 26 6.54 -11.66 -1.01
C SER A 26 7.69 -12.50 -1.57
N ASP A 27 8.84 -11.86 -1.80
CA ASP A 27 10.07 -12.51 -2.26
C ASP A 27 9.84 -13.36 -3.53
N LYS A 28 9.35 -12.67 -4.58
CA LYS A 28 9.07 -13.26 -5.91
C LYS A 28 9.88 -12.60 -7.02
N GLU A 29 10.88 -11.80 -6.65
CA GLU A 29 11.71 -11.04 -7.59
C GLU A 29 10.88 -10.15 -8.54
N ILE A 30 9.68 -9.73 -8.15
CA ILE A 30 8.81 -8.86 -8.96
C ILE A 30 9.50 -7.51 -9.10
N ASN A 31 9.51 -6.94 -10.29
CA ASN A 31 10.26 -5.70 -10.55
C ASN A 31 9.55 -4.76 -11.52
N GLY A 32 9.95 -3.49 -11.47
CA GLY A 32 9.37 -2.44 -12.30
C GLY A 32 7.98 -2.01 -11.80
N SER A 33 7.13 -1.54 -12.72
CA SER A 33 5.75 -1.21 -12.38
C SER A 33 4.92 -2.48 -12.20
N LEU A 34 4.07 -2.49 -11.17
CA LEU A 34 3.23 -3.63 -10.83
C LEU A 34 2.20 -3.92 -11.94
N ASP A 35 2.26 -5.11 -12.53
CA ASP A 35 1.21 -5.57 -13.45
C ASP A 35 -0.05 -5.98 -12.66
N CYS A 36 -1.08 -5.16 -12.78
CA CYS A 36 -2.30 -5.28 -11.99
C CYS A 36 -3.38 -6.13 -12.67
N THR A 37 -3.18 -6.53 -13.93
CA THR A 37 -4.21 -7.16 -14.79
C THR A 37 -4.79 -8.43 -14.18
N VAL A 38 -3.93 -9.24 -13.56
CA VAL A 38 -4.32 -10.49 -12.89
C VAL A 38 -4.86 -10.21 -11.49
N LEU A 39 -4.26 -9.25 -10.77
CA LEU A 39 -4.63 -8.92 -9.40
C LEU A 39 -6.06 -8.35 -9.32
N GLU A 40 -6.48 -7.57 -10.30
CA GLU A 40 -7.84 -7.00 -10.37
C GLU A 40 -8.95 -8.06 -10.47
N GLN A 41 -8.62 -9.31 -10.84
CA GLN A 41 -9.58 -10.42 -10.87
C GLN A 41 -9.91 -10.94 -9.45
N LEU A 42 -9.09 -10.60 -8.45
CA LEU A 42 -9.22 -11.03 -7.06
C LEU A 42 -10.22 -10.12 -6.32
N ALA A 43 -11.47 -10.14 -6.75
CA ALA A 43 -12.52 -9.21 -6.29
C ALA A 43 -12.86 -9.27 -4.79
N ASN A 44 -12.37 -10.30 -4.08
CA ASN A 44 -12.55 -10.48 -2.63
C ASN A 44 -11.25 -10.38 -1.84
N LEU A 45 -10.14 -9.99 -2.48
CA LEU A 45 -8.86 -9.86 -1.80
C LEU A 45 -8.93 -8.77 -0.73
N SER A 46 -8.70 -9.16 0.51
CA SER A 46 -8.61 -8.27 1.67
C SER A 46 -7.17 -8.06 2.12
N VAL A 47 -6.27 -9.01 1.85
CA VAL A 47 -4.84 -8.91 2.21
C VAL A 47 -3.98 -9.19 0.98
N LEU A 48 -3.10 -8.24 0.66
CA LEU A 48 -2.09 -8.39 -0.38
C LEU A 48 -0.72 -8.11 0.20
N ASP A 49 0.17 -9.09 0.13
CA ASP A 49 1.57 -8.95 0.47
C ASP A 49 2.40 -9.03 -0.82
N ILE A 50 3.03 -7.91 -1.19
CA ILE A 50 3.97 -7.78 -2.30
C ILE A 50 5.35 -7.33 -1.78
N SER A 51 5.63 -7.55 -0.50
CA SER A 51 6.86 -7.12 0.16
C SER A 51 8.11 -7.81 -0.41
N GLN A 52 9.30 -7.30 -0.09
CA GLN A 52 10.58 -7.94 -0.47
C GLN A 52 10.66 -8.23 -1.98
N ASN A 53 10.34 -7.23 -2.78
CA ASN A 53 10.45 -7.29 -4.23
C ASN A 53 11.27 -6.08 -4.71
N SER A 54 11.27 -5.80 -6.01
CA SER A 54 11.93 -4.64 -6.62
C SER A 54 10.93 -3.78 -7.40
N ILE A 55 9.70 -3.69 -6.90
CA ILE A 55 8.62 -2.90 -7.50
C ILE A 55 8.98 -1.42 -7.37
N THR A 56 8.95 -0.69 -8.48
CA THR A 56 9.28 0.74 -8.51
C THR A 56 8.05 1.64 -8.54
N ASP A 57 6.91 1.08 -8.95
CA ASP A 57 5.67 1.81 -9.17
C ASP A 57 4.45 0.90 -9.01
N ILE A 58 3.38 1.45 -8.46
CA ILE A 58 2.06 0.82 -8.45
C ILE A 58 1.15 1.77 -9.24
N PRO A 59 0.57 1.33 -10.37
CA PRO A 59 -0.24 2.20 -11.22
C PRO A 59 -1.38 2.85 -10.46
N GLU A 60 -1.60 4.15 -10.72
CA GLU A 60 -2.71 4.88 -10.10
C GLU A 60 -4.08 4.28 -10.43
N SER A 61 -4.21 3.59 -11.57
CA SER A 61 -5.43 2.89 -11.98
C SER A 61 -5.71 1.63 -11.17
N PHE A 62 -4.72 1.09 -10.44
CA PHE A 62 -4.89 -0.15 -9.71
C PHE A 62 -5.91 0.01 -8.60
N SER A 63 -6.86 -0.93 -8.56
CA SER A 63 -7.98 -0.88 -7.63
C SER A 63 -8.29 -2.29 -7.12
N LEU A 64 -8.38 -2.41 -5.80
CA LEU A 64 -8.91 -3.59 -5.12
C LEU A 64 -9.94 -3.12 -4.10
N GLN A 65 -11.21 -3.26 -4.47
CA GLN A 65 -12.33 -2.65 -3.72
C GLN A 65 -12.52 -3.21 -2.32
N ARG A 66 -11.98 -4.40 -2.01
CA ARG A 66 -12.09 -5.04 -0.70
C ARG A 66 -10.75 -5.11 0.05
N LEU A 67 -9.69 -4.53 -0.50
CA LEU A 67 -8.38 -4.59 0.13
C LEU A 67 -8.39 -3.79 1.43
N GLU A 68 -8.04 -4.44 2.52
CA GLU A 68 -7.97 -3.87 3.86
C GLU A 68 -6.52 -3.66 4.31
N THR A 69 -5.63 -4.57 3.88
CA THR A 69 -4.19 -4.55 4.21
C THR A 69 -3.35 -4.71 2.96
N LEU A 70 -2.41 -3.80 2.77
CA LEU A 70 -1.36 -3.90 1.76
C LEU A 70 0.01 -3.85 2.45
N ASP A 71 0.81 -4.90 2.25
CA ASP A 71 2.23 -4.86 2.54
C ASP A 71 3.01 -4.69 1.24
N CYS A 72 3.64 -3.53 1.08
CA CYS A 72 4.58 -3.28 0.00
C CYS A 72 5.94 -2.81 0.52
N SER A 73 6.29 -3.22 1.74
CA SER A 73 7.60 -2.99 2.33
C SER A 73 8.73 -3.63 1.50
N PHE A 74 9.95 -3.15 1.67
CA PHE A 74 11.17 -3.62 1.03
C PHE A 74 11.01 -3.70 -0.49
N ASN A 75 10.69 -2.56 -1.09
CA ASN A 75 10.55 -2.34 -2.52
C ASN A 75 11.23 -1.00 -2.90
N ASN A 76 11.09 -0.56 -4.15
CA ASN A 76 11.66 0.69 -4.65
C ASN A 76 10.57 1.70 -5.04
N ILE A 77 9.41 1.67 -4.35
CA ILE A 77 8.26 2.52 -4.66
C ILE A 77 8.60 3.98 -4.36
N LYS A 78 8.20 4.88 -5.26
CA LYS A 78 8.53 6.33 -5.16
C LYS A 78 7.32 7.24 -4.94
N SER A 79 6.12 6.68 -5.03
CA SER A 79 4.87 7.44 -5.04
C SER A 79 3.76 6.63 -4.39
N LEU A 80 2.92 7.31 -3.61
CA LEU A 80 1.76 6.73 -2.93
C LEU A 80 0.42 7.08 -3.59
N LYS A 81 0.41 7.59 -4.83
CA LYS A 81 -0.83 8.03 -5.49
C LYS A 81 -1.86 6.92 -5.69
N PHE A 82 -1.41 5.67 -5.84
CA PHE A 82 -2.27 4.49 -6.00
C PHE A 82 -3.28 4.30 -4.86
N ILE A 83 -2.97 4.78 -3.64
CA ILE A 83 -3.84 4.56 -2.46
C ILE A 83 -5.21 5.20 -2.63
N GLN A 84 -5.37 6.18 -3.54
CA GLN A 84 -6.63 6.85 -3.78
C GLN A 84 -7.72 5.86 -4.19
N ASN A 85 -7.34 4.71 -4.77
CA ASN A 85 -8.25 3.68 -5.24
C ASN A 85 -8.44 2.51 -4.27
N PHE A 86 -7.69 2.48 -3.16
CA PHE A 86 -7.85 1.48 -2.10
C PHE A 86 -8.75 1.98 -0.98
N LYS A 87 -10.03 2.21 -1.30
CA LYS A 87 -10.99 2.89 -0.42
C LYS A 87 -11.22 2.20 0.93
N ASN A 88 -11.02 0.89 1.01
CA ASN A 88 -11.17 0.12 2.24
C ASN A 88 -9.84 -0.24 2.90
N CYS A 89 -8.70 0.18 2.33
CA CYS A 89 -7.39 -0.14 2.88
C CYS A 89 -7.13 0.73 4.10
N THR A 90 -6.91 0.07 5.23
CA THR A 90 -6.69 0.71 6.53
C THR A 90 -5.28 0.50 7.05
N GLN A 91 -4.55 -0.50 6.54
CA GLN A 91 -3.20 -0.84 6.95
C GLN A 91 -2.27 -0.87 5.75
N LEU A 92 -1.22 -0.06 5.78
CA LEU A 92 -0.23 0.04 4.71
C LEU A 92 1.18 -0.03 5.29
N TYR A 93 1.93 -1.06 4.94
CA TYR A 93 3.34 -1.24 5.32
C TYR A 93 4.24 -0.74 4.20
N LEU A 94 5.15 0.20 4.50
CA LEU A 94 6.00 0.89 3.51
C LEU A 94 7.49 0.85 3.82
N ASP A 95 7.90 0.20 4.91
CA ASP A 95 9.29 0.18 5.33
C ASP A 95 10.22 -0.25 4.20
N GLY A 96 11.41 0.33 4.10
CA GLY A 96 12.37 -0.03 3.06
C GLY A 96 11.97 0.40 1.64
N ASN A 97 11.03 1.35 1.48
CA ASN A 97 10.87 2.13 0.27
C ASN A 97 11.52 3.51 0.47
N ASP A 98 12.85 3.56 0.39
CA ASP A 98 13.67 4.69 0.86
C ASP A 98 13.42 6.01 0.11
N ASP A 99 12.82 5.95 -1.09
CA ASP A 99 12.45 7.12 -1.90
C ASP A 99 11.14 7.78 -1.43
N ILE A 100 10.34 7.12 -0.58
CA ILE A 100 9.08 7.68 -0.06
C ILE A 100 9.38 8.65 1.08
N GLN A 101 9.13 9.93 0.84
CA GLN A 101 9.34 10.97 1.85
C GLN A 101 8.10 11.12 2.75
N LEU A 102 8.30 11.75 3.92
CA LEU A 102 7.18 12.10 4.78
C LEU A 102 6.12 12.95 4.07
N THR A 103 6.55 13.87 3.19
CA THR A 103 5.62 14.72 2.45
C THR A 103 4.68 13.90 1.56
N ASP A 104 5.11 12.74 1.06
CA ASP A 104 4.28 11.83 0.29
C ASP A 104 3.29 11.08 1.19
N LYS A 105 3.70 10.70 2.40
CA LYS A 105 2.81 10.15 3.44
C LYS A 105 1.71 11.17 3.84
N VAL A 106 2.04 12.45 3.97
CA VAL A 106 1.06 13.52 4.25
C VAL A 106 0.07 13.68 3.09
N LYS A 107 0.54 13.73 1.84
CA LYS A 107 -0.35 13.77 0.66
C LYS A 107 -1.24 12.53 0.63
N ALA A 108 -0.67 11.39 0.98
CA ALA A 108 -1.38 10.13 1.04
C ALA A 108 -2.56 10.14 2.02
N PHE A 109 -2.37 10.67 3.23
CA PHE A 109 -3.49 10.87 4.17
C PHE A 109 -4.62 11.73 3.59
N ARG A 110 -4.30 12.74 2.78
CA ARG A 110 -5.33 13.58 2.13
C ARG A 110 -6.10 12.80 1.06
N MET A 111 -5.44 11.90 0.34
CA MET A 111 -6.06 11.06 -0.70
C MET A 111 -6.88 9.91 -0.12
N ASN A 112 -6.45 9.34 1.00
CA ASN A 112 -7.11 8.23 1.69
C ASN A 112 -7.01 8.41 3.23
N PRO A 113 -7.96 9.14 3.85
CA PRO A 113 -7.90 9.46 5.29
C PRO A 113 -8.15 8.26 6.23
N SER A 114 -8.52 7.10 5.69
CA SER A 114 -8.69 5.84 6.44
C SER A 114 -7.41 5.04 6.59
N ILE A 115 -6.35 5.37 5.84
CA ILE A 115 -5.11 4.60 5.84
C ILE A 115 -4.30 4.87 7.11
N HIS A 116 -3.70 3.82 7.66
CA HIS A 116 -2.74 3.89 8.75
C HIS A 116 -1.42 3.30 8.25
N PHE A 117 -0.36 4.09 8.29
CA PHE A 117 0.98 3.60 7.97
C PHE A 117 1.49 2.76 9.13
N ILE A 118 1.84 1.51 8.83
CA ILE A 118 2.44 0.58 9.77
C ILE A 118 3.93 0.54 9.42
N ASP A 119 4.64 1.59 9.84
CA ASP A 119 6.09 1.65 9.70
C ASP A 119 6.72 1.12 11.00
N GLU A 120 7.67 0.19 10.92
CA GLU A 120 8.60 -0.02 12.04
C GLU A 120 9.28 1.31 12.31
N ILE A 121 9.22 1.77 13.56
CA ILE A 121 9.91 2.96 14.04
C ILE A 121 11.41 2.72 13.92
N ARG A 122 11.99 2.88 12.72
CA ARG A 122 13.42 2.85 12.50
C ARG A 122 14.01 4.14 13.02
N ARG A 123 14.38 4.08 14.32
CA ARG A 123 15.22 5.01 15.09
C ARG A 123 14.66 6.43 15.21
N ALA A 124 14.23 6.76 16.43
CA ALA A 124 13.96 8.12 16.85
C ALA A 124 15.24 8.96 16.83
N THR A 125 15.44 9.75 15.77
CA THR A 125 16.16 11.03 15.85
C THR A 125 15.14 12.14 16.10
N VAL A 126 15.58 13.23 16.74
CA VAL A 126 14.72 14.37 17.14
C VAL A 126 14.02 15.02 15.94
N GLU A 127 14.59 14.95 14.74
CA GLU A 127 13.96 15.42 13.49
C GLU A 127 12.69 14.63 13.13
N ASN A 128 12.66 13.32 13.40
CA ASN A 128 11.49 12.47 13.16
C ASN A 128 10.31 12.83 14.10
N PHE A 129 10.55 13.52 15.23
CA PHE A 129 9.46 13.96 16.10
C PHE A 129 8.66 15.10 15.46
N LYS A 130 9.32 16.03 14.77
CA LYS A 130 8.64 17.12 14.06
C LYS A 130 7.85 16.58 12.87
N GLU A 131 8.43 15.65 12.13
CA GLU A 131 7.74 14.94 11.05
C GLU A 131 6.52 14.15 11.55
N LYS A 132 6.68 13.38 12.62
CA LYS A 132 5.56 12.68 13.27
C LYS A 132 4.51 13.64 13.81
N PHE A 133 4.92 14.79 14.35
CA PHE A 133 4.00 15.83 14.80
C PHE A 133 3.21 16.44 13.63
N GLU A 134 3.85 16.76 12.50
CA GLU A 134 3.16 17.29 11.31
C GLU A 134 2.19 16.28 10.68
N VAL A 135 2.59 15.00 10.63
CA VAL A 135 1.70 13.91 10.19
C VAL A 135 0.54 13.75 11.17
N MET A 136 0.80 13.76 12.48
CA MET A 136 -0.22 13.67 13.51
C MET A 136 -1.17 14.87 13.47
N VAL A 137 -0.67 16.09 13.28
CA VAL A 137 -1.47 17.31 13.11
C VAL A 137 -2.31 17.21 11.84
N SER A 138 -1.72 16.82 10.70
CA SER A 138 -2.47 16.63 9.45
C SER A 138 -3.56 15.56 9.59
N TYR A 139 -3.25 14.46 10.29
CA TYR A 139 -4.21 13.40 10.62
C TYR A 139 -5.36 13.95 11.48
N ILE A 140 -5.05 14.65 12.57
CA ILE A 140 -6.04 15.28 13.46
C ILE A 140 -6.92 16.27 12.67
N LEU A 141 -6.33 17.13 11.83
CA LEU A 141 -7.05 18.07 10.98
C LEU A 141 -7.96 17.36 9.97
N SER A 142 -7.55 16.21 9.43
CA SER A 142 -8.40 15.43 8.52
C SER A 142 -9.59 14.75 9.22
N LYS A 143 -9.47 14.45 10.51
CA LYS A 143 -10.55 13.85 11.33
C LYS A 143 -11.50 14.89 11.91
N ILE A 144 -11.04 16.13 12.06
CA ILE A 144 -11.85 17.24 12.53
C ILE A 144 -12.44 17.96 11.31
N LYS A 145 -13.70 17.68 10.96
CA LYS A 145 -14.49 18.55 10.07
C LYS A 145 -14.72 19.91 10.75
N ILE A 146 -13.71 20.77 10.81
CA ILE A 146 -13.94 22.19 11.11
C ILE A 146 -14.12 22.90 9.78
N PHE A 147 -15.38 23.29 9.54
CA PHE A 147 -15.73 24.43 8.71
C PHE A 147 -14.85 25.61 9.13
N ILE A 148 -13.96 26.05 8.24
CA ILE A 148 -13.52 27.44 8.24
C ILE A 148 -14.13 28.04 6.98
N VAL A 149 -15.16 28.86 7.20
CA VAL A 149 -15.64 29.88 6.27
C VAL A 149 -14.58 30.97 6.17
#